data_AF-E3MMF8-F1
#
_entry.id   AF-E3MMF8-F1
#
_cell.length_a   1.000
_cell.length_b   1.000
_cell.length_c   1.000
_cell.angle_alpha   90.00
_cell.angle_beta   90.00
_cell.angle_gamma   90.00
#
_symmetry.space_group_name_H-M   'P 1'
#
loop_
_entity.id
_entity.type
_entity.pdbx_description
1 polymer ?
#
loop_
_entity_poly.entity_id
_entity_poly.type
_entity_poly.pdbx_seq_one_letter_code
_entity_poly.pdbx_strand_id
1 'polypeptide(L)'
;MHSHLLSLALIASFIVIANQCAATDSSTSPTTTTVATTTVVTTTTPTTTAVTTDCTTCTADLIGIVTGNDGDNTPTSTIGVDANNCATITYVCERNPVVATDVVLITYYSDSQNPTDVGTADGLGTANVQLTCVDGHWENGGIEINDIECQIIE
;
A
#
# COMPACT_ATOMS: atom_id res chain seq x y z
N MET A 1 -0.27 -43.35 47.48
CA MET A 1 0.61 -42.40 46.77
C MET A 1 -0.25 -41.73 45.72
N HIS A 2 -0.95 -40.68 46.13
CA HIS A 2 -0.61 -39.25 45.95
C HIS A 2 -1.38 -38.66 44.77
N SER A 3 -2.57 -38.21 45.14
CA SER A 3 -3.45 -37.29 44.41
C SER A 3 -2.67 -36.00 44.09
N HIS A 4 -2.57 -35.62 42.81
CA HIS A 4 -2.01 -34.34 42.41
C HIS A 4 -3.13 -33.42 41.94
N LEU A 5 -3.46 -32.49 42.83
CA LEU A 5 -4.34 -31.34 42.63
C LEU A 5 -3.85 -30.49 41.45
N LEU A 6 -4.73 -30.29 40.47
CA LEU A 6 -4.55 -29.36 39.37
C LEU A 6 -4.72 -27.93 39.90
N SER A 7 -3.62 -27.17 40.00
CA SER A 7 -3.63 -25.77 40.42
C SER A 7 -3.85 -24.87 39.20
N LEU A 8 -5.00 -24.20 39.14
CA LEU A 8 -5.33 -23.18 38.14
C LEU A 8 -4.70 -21.85 38.58
N ALA A 9 -3.63 -21.41 37.91
CA ALA A 9 -3.07 -20.07 38.09
C ALA A 9 -3.69 -19.11 37.06
N LEU A 10 -4.54 -18.21 37.55
CA LEU A 10 -5.23 -17.19 36.79
C LEU A 10 -4.32 -15.95 36.72
N ILE A 11 -3.68 -15.70 35.57
CA ILE A 11 -2.85 -14.52 35.34
C ILE A 11 -3.73 -13.44 34.71
N ALA A 12 -4.14 -12.47 35.52
CA ALA A 12 -4.82 -11.25 35.08
C ALA A 12 -3.77 -10.21 34.69
N SER A 13 -3.65 -9.91 33.39
CA SER A 13 -2.83 -8.81 32.89
C SER A 13 -3.67 -7.53 32.82
N PHE A 14 -3.41 -6.59 33.73
CA PHE A 14 -3.92 -5.22 33.64
C PHE A 14 -3.01 -4.42 32.69
N ILE A 15 -3.55 -3.97 31.56
CA ILE A 15 -2.90 -2.96 30.71
C ILE A 15 -3.46 -1.59 31.13
N VAL A 16 -2.60 -0.77 31.73
CA VAL A 16 -2.84 0.66 31.95
C VAL A 16 -2.35 1.40 30.71
N ILE A 17 -3.27 1.97 29.93
CA ILE A 17 -2.93 2.96 28.90
C ILE A 17 -3.35 4.32 29.44
N ALA A 18 -2.36 5.17 29.74
CA ALA A 18 -2.56 6.59 29.93
C ALA A 18 -1.40 7.33 29.25
N ASN A 19 -1.66 8.01 28.12
CA ASN A 19 -1.04 9.30 27.80
C ASN A 19 -1.83 9.99 26.67
N GLN A 20 -2.89 10.74 26.99
CA GLN A 20 -2.92 12.20 27.20
C GLN A 20 -2.77 13.00 25.89
N CYS A 21 -3.91 13.35 25.29
CA CYS A 21 -4.02 14.46 24.34
C CYS A 21 -4.11 15.75 25.16
N ALA A 22 -3.12 16.63 25.03
CA ALA A 22 -3.16 17.98 25.57
C ALA A 22 -3.64 18.93 24.46
N ALA A 23 -4.88 19.42 24.59
CA ALA A 23 -5.39 20.55 23.84
C ALA A 23 -5.89 21.59 24.85
N THR A 24 -5.16 22.71 24.93
CA THR A 24 -5.52 23.97 25.60
C THR A 24 -4.34 24.92 25.32
N ASP A 25 -4.48 26.22 25.13
CA ASP A 25 -5.63 27.08 24.97
C ASP A 25 -5.11 28.40 24.41
N SER A 26 -6.03 29.24 23.98
CA SER A 26 -5.84 30.61 23.54
C SER A 26 -4.97 31.44 24.49
N SER A 27 -4.01 32.18 23.93
CA SER A 27 -3.35 33.31 24.59
C SER A 27 -3.57 34.58 23.78
N THR A 28 -4.29 35.50 24.40
CA THR A 28 -4.55 36.88 23.97
C THR A 28 -3.40 37.83 24.34
N SER A 29 -3.24 38.85 23.47
CA SER A 29 -2.73 40.23 23.74
C SER A 29 -1.22 40.48 23.53
N PRO A 30 -0.77 41.70 23.12
CA PRO A 30 -1.50 42.93 22.84
C PRO A 30 -1.33 43.49 21.41
N THR A 31 -2.24 44.38 21.05
CA THR A 31 -2.18 45.26 19.87
C THR A 31 -1.06 46.29 20.03
N THR A 32 -0.11 46.32 19.10
CA THR A 32 0.80 47.45 18.91
C THR A 32 0.57 48.02 17.52
N THR A 33 -0.03 49.21 17.46
CA THR A 33 -0.16 49.98 16.22
C THR A 33 1.22 50.53 15.84
N THR A 34 1.83 49.95 14.82
CA THR A 34 2.99 50.54 14.14
C THR A 34 2.59 50.83 12.71
N VAL A 35 2.49 52.12 12.37
CA VAL A 35 2.39 52.61 11.00
C VAL A 35 3.71 52.28 10.32
N ALA A 36 3.69 51.35 9.36
CA ALA A 36 4.84 51.03 8.52
C ALA A 36 4.48 51.27 7.05
N THR A 37 5.27 52.16 6.47
CA THR A 37 5.29 52.63 5.08
C THR A 37 5.13 51.50 4.06
N THR A 38 4.27 51.72 3.06
CA THR A 38 4.11 50.85 1.90
C THR A 38 5.39 50.81 1.08
N THR A 39 6.19 49.75 1.23
CA THR A 39 7.15 49.34 0.22
C THR A 39 6.54 48.16 -0.53
N VAL A 40 6.21 48.35 -1.80
CA VAL A 40 5.82 47.26 -2.70
C VAL A 40 7.05 46.39 -2.90
N VAL A 41 7.16 45.34 -2.10
CA VAL A 41 8.08 44.23 -2.37
C VAL A 41 7.34 43.33 -3.35
N THR A 42 7.79 43.33 -4.60
CA THR A 42 7.39 42.30 -5.57
C THR A 42 7.98 40.98 -5.08
N THR A 43 7.20 40.22 -4.31
CA THR A 43 7.51 38.83 -4.00
C THR A 43 7.38 38.06 -5.31
N THR A 44 8.50 37.79 -5.96
CA THR A 44 8.57 36.68 -6.91
C THR A 44 8.41 35.41 -6.08
N THR A 45 7.19 34.86 -6.04
CA THR A 45 6.97 33.49 -5.58
C THR A 45 7.96 32.63 -6.36
N PRO A 46 8.89 31.91 -5.71
CA PRO A 46 9.68 30.93 -6.43
C PRO A 46 8.67 29.95 -7.03
N THR A 47 8.59 29.92 -8.36
CA THR A 47 7.93 28.81 -9.05
C THR A 47 8.71 27.58 -8.66
N THR A 48 8.21 26.84 -7.67
CA THR A 48 8.68 25.50 -7.38
C THR A 48 8.38 24.71 -8.64
N THR A 49 9.40 24.49 -9.47
CA THR A 49 9.33 23.44 -10.49
C THR A 49 9.03 22.18 -9.70
N ALA A 50 7.78 21.72 -9.73
CA ALA A 50 7.44 20.41 -9.21
C ALA A 50 8.40 19.47 -9.93
N VAL A 51 9.29 18.84 -9.15
CA VAL A 51 9.97 17.65 -9.62
C VAL A 51 8.83 16.73 -10.01
N THR A 52 8.64 16.54 -11.33
CA THR A 52 7.73 15.54 -11.83
C THR A 52 8.31 14.24 -11.34
N THR A 53 7.77 13.73 -10.23
CA THR A 53 8.04 12.36 -9.80
C THR A 53 7.75 11.49 -11.01
N ASP A 54 8.74 10.69 -11.45
CA ASP A 54 8.64 9.88 -12.68
C ASP A 54 7.65 8.71 -12.54
N CYS A 55 6.73 8.80 -11.57
CA CYS A 55 5.69 7.85 -11.22
C CYS A 55 4.51 7.80 -12.20
N THR A 56 4.60 8.43 -13.37
CA THR A 56 3.52 8.44 -14.39
C THR A 56 3.89 7.70 -15.67
N THR A 57 5.10 7.13 -15.72
CA THR A 57 5.71 6.62 -16.95
C THR A 57 5.53 5.10 -17.14
N CYS A 58 5.11 4.39 -16.10
CA CYS A 58 4.92 2.94 -16.17
C CYS A 58 3.78 2.53 -17.10
N THR A 59 3.98 1.44 -17.84
CA THR A 59 2.95 0.78 -18.66
C THR A 59 2.72 -0.63 -18.16
N ALA A 60 1.56 -1.22 -18.51
CA ALA A 60 1.26 -2.61 -18.13
C ALA A 60 2.27 -3.63 -18.68
N ASP A 61 2.91 -3.32 -19.81
CA ASP A 61 3.90 -4.20 -20.47
C ASP A 61 5.21 -4.37 -19.68
N LEU A 62 5.38 -3.62 -18.58
CA LEU A 62 6.52 -3.77 -17.66
C LEU A 62 6.36 -4.95 -16.70
N ILE A 63 5.18 -5.55 -16.59
CA ILE A 63 4.91 -6.74 -15.78
C ILE A 63 4.79 -7.96 -16.68
N GLY A 64 5.61 -8.98 -16.45
CA GLY A 64 5.42 -10.30 -17.03
C GLY A 64 4.28 -11.05 -16.34
N ILE A 65 3.56 -11.87 -17.12
CA ILE A 65 2.55 -12.78 -16.58
C ILE A 65 3.12 -14.18 -16.60
N VAL A 66 3.38 -14.72 -15.41
CA VAL A 66 3.81 -16.11 -15.24
C VAL A 66 2.63 -17.02 -15.55
N THR A 67 2.87 -18.02 -16.40
CA THR A 67 1.89 -19.03 -16.78
C THR A 67 2.60 -20.38 -17.00
N GLY A 68 1.85 -21.47 -16.93
CA GLY A 68 2.30 -22.82 -17.28
C GLY A 68 2.27 -23.81 -16.11
N ASN A 69 1.92 -23.36 -14.91
CA ASN A 69 1.64 -24.18 -13.75
C ASN A 69 0.15 -24.58 -13.68
N ASP A 70 -0.14 -25.60 -12.87
CA ASP A 70 -1.51 -26.04 -12.65
C ASP A 70 -2.29 -24.99 -11.84
N GLY A 71 -3.53 -24.72 -12.24
CA GLY A 71 -4.35 -23.65 -11.67
C GLY A 71 -4.06 -22.25 -12.20
N ASP A 72 -3.06 -22.06 -13.08
CA ASP A 72 -2.74 -20.75 -13.62
C ASP A 72 -3.89 -20.18 -14.46
N ASN A 73 -4.14 -18.89 -14.27
CA ASN A 73 -5.11 -18.13 -15.04
C ASN A 73 -4.51 -16.77 -15.45
N THR A 74 -5.02 -16.19 -16.53
CA THR A 74 -4.58 -14.87 -16.98
C THR A 74 -5.31 -13.80 -16.16
N PRO A 75 -4.60 -12.96 -15.39
CA PRO A 75 -5.24 -11.89 -14.67
C PRO A 75 -5.71 -10.80 -15.64
N THR A 76 -6.75 -10.08 -15.25
CA THR A 76 -7.11 -8.82 -15.91
C THR A 76 -6.43 -7.65 -15.21
N SER A 77 -6.20 -6.55 -15.91
CA SER A 77 -5.59 -5.36 -15.31
C SER A 77 -6.27 -4.08 -15.73
N THR A 78 -6.17 -3.04 -14.90
CA THR A 78 -6.65 -1.69 -15.19
C THR A 78 -5.68 -0.66 -14.64
N ILE A 79 -5.30 0.30 -15.47
CA ILE A 79 -4.45 1.44 -15.08
C ILE A 79 -5.33 2.57 -14.52
N GLY A 80 -4.88 3.15 -13.41
CA GLY A 80 -5.49 4.30 -12.76
C GLY A 80 -4.45 5.32 -12.30
N VAL A 81 -4.87 6.24 -11.43
CA VAL A 81 -3.99 7.20 -10.76
C VAL A 81 -4.33 7.30 -9.28
N ASP A 82 -3.33 7.53 -8.44
CA ASP A 82 -3.51 7.75 -7.00
C ASP A 82 -3.81 9.22 -6.66
N ALA A 83 -3.88 9.55 -5.37
CA ALA A 83 -4.14 10.91 -4.89
C ALA A 83 -2.99 11.90 -5.18
N ASN A 84 -1.80 11.40 -5.53
CA ASN A 84 -0.61 12.19 -5.87
C ASN A 84 -0.40 12.27 -7.40
N ASN A 85 -1.39 11.84 -8.19
CA ASN A 85 -1.31 11.73 -9.65
C ASN A 85 -0.27 10.72 -10.17
N CYS A 86 0.21 9.79 -9.34
CA CYS A 86 1.06 8.68 -9.76
C CYS A 86 0.22 7.58 -10.41
N ALA A 87 0.76 6.94 -11.44
CA ALA A 87 0.13 5.82 -12.12
C ALA A 87 0.00 4.64 -11.14
N THR A 88 -1.14 3.97 -11.19
CA THR A 88 -1.39 2.70 -10.50
C THR A 88 -1.84 1.67 -11.52
N ILE A 89 -1.59 0.39 -11.26
CA ILE A 89 -2.18 -0.71 -12.01
C ILE A 89 -2.80 -1.69 -11.02
N THR A 90 -4.06 -2.05 -11.25
CA THR A 90 -4.75 -3.04 -10.44
C THR A 90 -4.87 -4.32 -11.24
N TYR A 91 -4.33 -5.42 -10.73
CA TYR A 91 -4.54 -6.76 -11.27
C TYR A 91 -5.67 -7.45 -10.52
N VAL A 92 -6.52 -8.15 -11.26
CA VAL A 92 -7.62 -8.95 -10.73
C VAL A 92 -7.49 -10.37 -11.28
N CYS A 93 -7.38 -11.32 -10.36
CA CYS A 93 -7.46 -12.74 -10.63
C CYS A 93 -8.84 -13.20 -10.15
N GLU A 94 -9.62 -13.78 -11.05
CA GLU A 94 -11.01 -14.15 -10.76
C GLU A 94 -11.39 -15.42 -11.51
N ARG A 95 -12.09 -16.30 -10.81
CA ARG A 95 -12.72 -17.45 -11.43
C ARG A 95 -14.00 -17.03 -12.16
N ASN A 96 -14.23 -17.52 -13.37
CA ASN A 96 -15.45 -17.21 -14.11
C ASN A 96 -16.28 -18.49 -14.44
N PRO A 97 -17.52 -18.63 -13.92
CA PRO A 97 -18.20 -17.71 -12.98
C PRO A 97 -17.53 -17.72 -11.61
N VAL A 98 -17.79 -16.76 -10.73
CA VAL A 98 -17.16 -16.77 -9.39
C VAL A 98 -17.66 -17.96 -8.57
N VAL A 99 -16.75 -18.69 -7.91
CA VAL A 99 -17.08 -19.66 -6.86
C VAL A 99 -16.37 -19.26 -5.58
N ALA A 100 -17.15 -19.01 -4.53
CA ALA A 100 -16.67 -18.48 -3.26
C ALA A 100 -15.91 -19.50 -2.39
N THR A 101 -15.77 -20.75 -2.84
CA THR A 101 -14.95 -21.77 -2.14
C THR A 101 -13.54 -21.87 -2.70
N ASP A 102 -13.32 -21.38 -3.91
CA ASP A 102 -12.05 -21.57 -4.60
C ASP A 102 -11.08 -20.51 -4.11
N VAL A 103 -9.86 -20.93 -3.76
CA VAL A 103 -8.81 -20.02 -3.31
C VAL A 103 -8.14 -19.43 -4.53
N VAL A 104 -8.11 -18.11 -4.60
CA VAL A 104 -7.46 -17.38 -5.67
C VAL A 104 -6.23 -16.68 -5.13
N LEU A 105 -5.09 -16.90 -5.76
CA LEU A 105 -3.80 -16.35 -5.38
C LEU A 105 -3.25 -15.46 -6.49
N ILE A 106 -2.68 -14.33 -6.11
CA ILE A 106 -1.83 -13.49 -6.96
C ILE A 106 -0.46 -13.44 -6.32
N THR A 107 0.51 -14.15 -6.87
CA THR A 107 1.91 -14.14 -6.42
C THR A 107 2.69 -13.09 -7.18
N TYR A 108 3.57 -12.36 -6.50
CA TYR A 108 4.41 -11.32 -7.09
C TYR A 108 5.87 -11.75 -7.06
N TYR A 109 6.58 -11.47 -8.15
CA TYR A 109 8.00 -11.74 -8.26
C TYR A 109 8.79 -10.46 -8.53
N SER A 110 9.98 -10.42 -7.96
CA SER A 110 10.96 -9.37 -8.13
C SER A 110 12.31 -9.97 -8.52
N ASP A 111 12.85 -9.55 -9.65
CA ASP A 111 14.20 -9.92 -10.09
C ASP A 111 15.29 -9.37 -9.15
N SER A 112 14.97 -8.29 -8.42
CA SER A 112 15.87 -7.66 -7.46
C SER A 112 15.96 -8.36 -6.10
N GLN A 113 15.09 -9.35 -5.82
CA GLN A 113 15.01 -10.01 -4.52
C GLN A 113 15.50 -11.47 -4.58
N ASN A 114 15.94 -11.99 -3.43
CA ASN A 114 16.27 -13.40 -3.26
C ASN A 114 15.73 -13.90 -1.89
N PRO A 115 14.67 -14.73 -1.86
CA PRO A 115 13.97 -15.33 -3.02
C PRO A 115 13.26 -14.28 -3.90
N THR A 116 12.99 -14.66 -5.16
CA THR A 116 12.28 -13.78 -6.12
C THR A 116 10.80 -13.63 -5.79
N ASP A 117 10.18 -14.62 -5.14
CA ASP A 117 8.85 -14.50 -4.57
C ASP A 117 8.88 -13.50 -3.41
N VAL A 118 8.13 -12.40 -3.57
CA VAL A 118 8.09 -11.28 -2.61
C VAL A 118 6.74 -11.11 -1.94
N GLY A 119 5.78 -11.98 -2.22
CA GLY A 119 4.49 -11.98 -1.55
C GLY A 119 3.33 -12.48 -2.42
N THR A 120 2.17 -12.55 -1.77
CA THR A 120 0.93 -13.05 -2.36
C THR A 120 -0.25 -12.23 -1.85
N ALA A 121 -1.21 -11.89 -2.71
CA ALA A 121 -2.58 -11.58 -2.28
C ALA A 121 -3.47 -12.79 -2.53
N ASP A 122 -4.29 -13.11 -1.54
CA ASP A 122 -5.25 -14.19 -1.59
C ASP A 122 -6.69 -13.69 -1.46
N GLY A 123 -7.62 -14.51 -1.94
CA GLY A 123 -9.04 -14.27 -1.79
C GLY A 123 -9.87 -15.51 -2.13
N LEU A 124 -11.16 -15.44 -1.85
CA LEU A 124 -12.12 -16.49 -2.18
C LEU A 124 -12.92 -16.09 -3.42
N GLY A 125 -12.78 -16.87 -4.50
CA GLY A 125 -13.36 -16.60 -5.81
C GLY A 125 -12.70 -15.48 -6.61
N THR A 126 -12.14 -14.48 -5.93
CA THR A 126 -11.46 -13.32 -6.52
C THR A 126 -10.33 -12.83 -5.61
N ALA A 127 -9.21 -12.43 -6.18
CA ALA A 127 -8.13 -11.70 -5.53
C ALA A 127 -7.72 -10.49 -6.38
N ASN A 128 -7.20 -9.45 -5.72
CA ASN A 128 -6.71 -8.25 -6.42
C ASN A 128 -5.48 -7.65 -5.74
N VAL A 129 -4.61 -7.06 -6.54
CA VAL A 129 -3.46 -6.28 -6.07
C VAL A 129 -3.42 -4.95 -6.81
N GLN A 130 -3.02 -3.88 -6.13
CA GLN A 130 -2.68 -2.60 -6.74
C GLN A 130 -1.17 -2.37 -6.62
N LEU A 131 -0.52 -2.12 -7.75
CA LEU A 131 0.87 -1.66 -7.80
C LEU A 131 0.88 -0.15 -8.05
N THR A 132 1.90 0.52 -7.52
CA THR A 132 2.12 1.96 -7.72
C THR A 132 3.38 2.15 -8.54
N CYS A 133 3.32 3.01 -9.55
CA CYS A 133 4.51 3.35 -10.33
C CYS A 133 5.42 4.25 -9.49
N VAL A 134 6.70 3.91 -9.41
CA VAL A 134 7.74 4.69 -8.73
C VAL A 134 8.95 4.68 -9.64
N ASP A 135 9.48 5.86 -9.98
CA ASP A 135 10.70 6.01 -10.81
C ASP A 135 10.76 5.14 -12.09
N GLY A 136 9.60 4.86 -12.69
CA GLY A 136 9.48 4.10 -13.94
C GLY A 136 9.31 2.59 -13.79
N HIS A 137 9.22 2.06 -12.55
CA HIS A 137 8.92 0.66 -12.27
C HIS A 137 7.69 0.50 -11.38
N TRP A 138 7.05 -0.67 -11.43
CA TRP A 138 5.89 -0.96 -10.60
C TRP A 138 6.32 -1.48 -9.23
N GLU A 139 5.76 -0.93 -8.16
CA GLU A 139 6.06 -1.36 -6.80
C GLU A 139 4.83 -1.85 -6.02
N ASN A 140 5.05 -2.81 -5.13
CA ASN A 140 4.16 -3.16 -4.03
C ASN A 140 4.93 -3.07 -2.71
N GLY A 141 4.48 -2.21 -1.79
CA GLY A 141 5.11 -2.06 -0.48
C GLY A 141 6.58 -1.61 -0.51
N GLY A 142 7.00 -0.89 -1.57
CA GLY A 142 8.39 -0.43 -1.75
C GLY A 142 9.33 -1.46 -2.39
N ILE A 143 8.78 -2.52 -2.97
CA ILE A 143 9.53 -3.54 -3.71
C ILE A 143 9.09 -3.49 -5.17
N GLU A 144 10.05 -3.38 -6.09
CA GLU A 144 9.82 -3.50 -7.53
C GLU A 144 9.24 -4.87 -7.86
N ILE A 145 8.16 -4.91 -8.64
CA ILE A 145 7.53 -6.12 -9.13
C ILE A 145 7.78 -6.24 -10.62
N ASN A 146 8.30 -7.39 -11.05
CA ASN A 146 8.61 -7.68 -12.45
C ASN A 146 7.62 -8.68 -13.05
N ASP A 147 7.11 -9.62 -12.25
CA ASP A 147 6.14 -10.61 -12.73
C ASP A 147 5.00 -10.84 -11.74
N ILE A 148 3.87 -11.30 -12.28
CA ILE A 148 2.71 -11.76 -11.52
C ILE A 148 2.27 -13.15 -12.00
N GLU A 149 1.94 -14.03 -11.07
CA GLU A 149 1.25 -15.29 -11.31
C GLU A 149 -0.15 -15.24 -10.68
N CYS A 150 -1.17 -15.64 -11.43
CA CYS A 150 -2.54 -15.74 -10.94
C CYS A 150 -2.93 -17.22 -10.92
N GLN A 151 -3.29 -17.75 -9.76
CA GLN A 151 -3.61 -19.18 -9.57
C GLN A 151 -4.98 -19.36 -8.92
N ILE A 152 -5.73 -20.35 -9.38
CA ILE A 152 -7.02 -20.74 -8.81
C ILE A 152 -6.90 -22.19 -8.33
N ILE A 153 -7.21 -22.38 -7.04
CA ILE A 153 -7.18 -23.67 -6.36
C ILE A 153 -8.63 -24.05 -6.03
N GLU A 154 -9.11 -25.13 -6.66
CA GLU A 154 -10.46 -25.70 -6.51
C GLU A 154 -10.54 -26.79 -5.43
#